data_AF-A0A975VLN0-F1
#
_entry.id   AF-A0A975VLN0-F1
#
_cell.length_a   1.000
_cell.length_b   1.000
_cell.length_c   1.000
_cell.angle_alpha   90.00
_cell.angle_beta   90.00
_cell.angle_gamma   90.00
#
_symmetry.space_group_name_H-M   'P 1'
#
loop_
_entity.id
_entity.type
_entity.pdbx_description
1 polymer ?
#
loop_
_entity_poly.entity_id
_entity_poly.type
_entity_poly.pdbx_seq_one_letter_code
_entity_poly.pdbx_strand_id
1 'polypeptide(L)'
;MRKTPSHLHLAYKYGEASDGLLGRNFVLEVDDRQLTLNIDLTPNFHTRNKAASAYLDAVSLAHNHHKLRFLQCSDNLVRARLIKAWEIVQQPQMRMCLELGQRGHYLYAVQPHSLFMGGIQLDVLQVMEDSDAPMRSHSHEFHTARIHA
;
A
#
# COMPACT_ATOMS: atom_id res chain seq x y z
N MET A 1 7.53 -2.32 11.10
CA MET A 1 6.78 -3.56 11.39
C MET A 1 7.43 -4.80 10.76
N ARG A 2 7.99 -4.71 9.55
CA ARG A 2 8.87 -5.75 8.95
C ARG A 2 9.63 -5.15 7.77
N LYS A 3 10.88 -5.58 7.53
CA LYS A 3 11.67 -5.14 6.36
C LYS A 3 11.69 -6.15 5.21
N THR A 4 11.42 -7.43 5.51
CA THR A 4 11.44 -8.51 4.51
C THR A 4 10.15 -8.52 3.68
N PRO A 5 10.24 -8.83 2.37
CA PRO A 5 9.08 -8.87 1.49
C PRO A 5 8.07 -9.95 1.92
N SER A 6 6.81 -9.75 1.54
CA SER A 6 5.72 -10.73 1.67
C SER A 6 4.83 -10.68 0.42
N HIS A 7 4.35 -11.84 -0.01
CA HIS A 7 3.40 -11.95 -1.11
C HIS A 7 2.06 -11.35 -0.73
N LEU A 8 1.46 -10.62 -1.66
CA LEU A 8 0.15 -10.01 -1.52
C LEU A 8 -0.80 -10.66 -2.51
N HIS A 9 -1.99 -11.01 -2.02
CA HIS A 9 -3.08 -11.48 -2.87
C HIS A 9 -4.19 -10.44 -2.88
N LEU A 10 -4.57 -9.98 -4.06
CA LEU A 10 -5.55 -8.92 -4.27
C LEU A 10 -6.75 -9.49 -5.01
N ALA A 11 -7.95 -9.09 -4.63
CA ALA A 11 -9.15 -9.36 -5.41
C ALA A 11 -9.90 -8.06 -5.71
N TYR A 12 -10.57 -8.02 -6.86
CA TYR A 12 -11.33 -6.87 -7.32
C TYR A 12 -12.83 -7.19 -7.38
N LYS A 13 -13.68 -6.16 -7.35
CA LYS A 13 -15.14 -6.31 -7.38
C LYS A 13 -15.65 -7.03 -8.65
N TYR A 14 -14.98 -6.82 -9.80
CA TYR A 14 -15.40 -7.35 -11.10
C TYR A 14 -14.19 -7.75 -11.98
N GLY A 15 -13.22 -8.49 -11.43
CA GLY A 15 -12.01 -8.86 -12.16
C GLY A 15 -11.26 -10.04 -11.56
N GLU A 16 -10.21 -10.47 -12.26
CA GLU A 16 -9.33 -11.55 -11.82
C GLU A 16 -8.52 -11.12 -10.59
N ALA A 17 -8.27 -12.08 -9.70
CA ALA A 17 -7.40 -11.87 -8.57
C ALA A 17 -5.93 -11.78 -9.03
N SER A 18 -5.12 -11.04 -8.29
CA SER A 18 -3.69 -10.90 -8.52
C SER A 18 -2.93 -11.51 -7.34
N ASP A 19 -1.88 -12.28 -7.62
CA ASP A 19 -1.02 -12.93 -6.63
C ASP A 19 0.48 -12.64 -6.88
N GLY A 20 0.81 -11.89 -7.92
CA GLY A 20 2.18 -11.58 -8.32
C GLY A 20 2.84 -10.44 -7.54
N LEU A 21 2.08 -9.72 -6.70
CA LEU A 21 2.59 -8.54 -6.00
C LEU A 21 3.39 -8.89 -4.74
N LEU A 22 4.51 -8.20 -4.57
CA LEU A 22 5.32 -8.24 -3.36
C LEU A 22 5.20 -6.93 -2.59
N GLY A 23 4.73 -7.01 -1.35
CA GLY A 23 4.78 -5.91 -0.40
C GLY A 23 6.09 -5.88 0.36
N ARG A 24 6.64 -4.70 0.59
CA ARG A 24 7.83 -4.47 1.43
C ARG A 24 7.55 -3.39 2.46
N ASN A 25 8.52 -3.24 3.37
CA ASN A 25 8.56 -2.14 4.34
C ASN A 25 7.21 -1.92 5.03
N PHE A 26 6.62 -2.99 5.55
CA PHE A 26 5.37 -2.87 6.28
C PHE A 26 5.60 -1.98 7.52
N VAL A 27 4.87 -0.87 7.58
CA VAL A 27 4.87 0.07 8.69
C VAL A 27 3.43 0.23 9.17
N LEU A 28 3.23 0.13 10.47
CA LEU A 28 1.95 0.40 11.10
C LEU A 28 2.12 1.67 11.93
N GLU A 29 1.42 2.71 11.51
CA GLU A 29 1.33 3.98 12.22
C GLU A 29 0.08 3.96 13.08
N VAL A 30 0.19 4.57 14.26
CA VAL A 30 -0.90 4.67 15.23
C VAL A 30 -1.02 6.14 15.60
N ASP A 31 -2.16 6.74 15.26
CA ASP A 31 -2.52 8.10 15.60
C ASP A 31 -3.89 8.13 16.28
N ASP A 32 -3.90 8.28 17.60
CA ASP A 32 -5.08 8.13 18.46
C ASP A 32 -5.87 6.84 18.16
N ARG A 33 -6.99 6.96 17.43
CA ARG A 33 -7.87 5.83 17.04
C ARG A 33 -7.54 5.23 15.68
N GLN A 34 -6.65 5.86 14.93
CA GLN A 34 -6.34 5.52 13.57
C GLN A 34 -5.12 4.61 13.48
N LEU A 35 -5.30 3.45 12.86
CA LEU A 35 -4.25 2.50 12.53
C LEU A 35 -4.02 2.52 11.03
N THR A 36 -2.86 2.98 10.57
CA THR A 36 -2.53 3.03 9.14
C THR A 36 -1.43 2.03 8.81
N LEU A 37 -1.76 1.01 8.01
CA LEU A 37 -0.78 0.09 7.45
C LEU A 37 -0.25 0.61 6.12
N ASN A 38 1.01 1.05 6.11
CA ASN A 38 1.74 1.42 4.90
C ASN A 38 2.46 0.18 4.33
N ILE A 39 2.31 -0.03 3.02
CA ILE A 39 2.90 -1.13 2.27
C ILE A 39 3.60 -0.58 1.03
N ASP A 40 4.90 -0.80 0.93
CA ASP A 40 5.70 -0.39 -0.22
C ASP A 40 5.58 -1.42 -1.36
N LEU A 41 5.01 -0.97 -2.49
CA LEU A 41 4.87 -1.72 -3.73
C LEU A 41 5.83 -1.23 -4.83
N THR A 42 6.61 -0.19 -4.58
CA THR A 42 7.56 0.41 -5.54
C THR A 42 8.44 -0.63 -6.25
N PRO A 43 8.99 -1.66 -5.57
CA PRO A 43 9.86 -2.64 -6.21
C PRO A 43 9.20 -3.41 -7.37
N ASN A 44 7.88 -3.55 -7.38
CA ASN A 44 7.16 -4.26 -8.45
C ASN A 44 7.23 -3.51 -9.80
N PHE A 45 7.52 -2.21 -9.78
CA PHE A 45 7.72 -1.38 -10.98
C PHE A 45 9.18 -1.33 -11.47
N HIS A 46 10.14 -1.81 -10.68
CA HIS A 46 11.57 -1.72 -10.97
C HIS A 46 12.14 -2.96 -11.67
N THR A 47 11.32 -3.92 -12.06
CA THR A 47 11.79 -5.07 -12.84
C THR A 47 12.21 -4.65 -14.25
N ARG A 48 13.31 -5.24 -14.73
CA ARG A 48 13.78 -5.05 -16.11
C ARG A 48 12.82 -5.68 -17.13
N ASN A 49 12.16 -6.77 -16.75
CA ASN A 49 11.21 -7.47 -17.61
C ASN A 49 9.79 -6.95 -17.37
N LYS A 50 9.29 -6.12 -18.30
CA LYS A 50 7.92 -5.57 -18.26
C LYS A 50 6.82 -6.60 -18.57
N ALA A 51 7.19 -7.80 -19.02
CA ALA A 51 6.27 -8.92 -19.17
C ALA A 51 6.21 -9.80 -17.90
N ALA A 52 6.98 -9.49 -16.85
CA ALA A 52 6.89 -10.21 -15.58
C ALA A 52 5.54 -9.96 -14.91
N SER A 53 4.94 -11.00 -14.33
CA SER A 53 3.63 -10.92 -13.65
C SER A 53 3.57 -9.80 -12.62
N ALA A 54 4.59 -9.66 -11.76
CA ALA A 54 4.66 -8.60 -10.76
C ALA A 54 4.52 -7.18 -11.34
N TYR A 55 5.09 -6.92 -12.52
CA TYR A 55 4.96 -5.62 -13.19
C TYR A 55 3.57 -5.42 -13.77
N LEU A 56 3.04 -6.43 -14.46
CA LEU A 56 1.72 -6.38 -15.07
C LEU A 56 0.63 -6.20 -14.00
N ASP A 57 0.76 -6.91 -12.88
CA ASP A 57 -0.13 -6.81 -11.73
C ASP A 57 -0.03 -5.42 -11.07
N ALA A 58 1.17 -4.86 -10.95
CA ALA A 58 1.36 -3.54 -10.36
C ALA A 58 0.77 -2.44 -11.26
N VAL A 59 0.92 -2.58 -12.58
CA VAL A 59 0.26 -1.71 -13.56
C VAL A 59 -1.25 -1.89 -13.49
N SER A 60 -1.76 -3.13 -13.43
CA SER A 60 -3.19 -3.42 -13.33
C SER A 60 -3.80 -2.83 -12.06
N LEU A 61 -3.11 -2.94 -10.93
CA LEU A 61 -3.50 -2.31 -9.66
C LEU A 61 -3.64 -0.80 -9.84
N ALA A 62 -2.66 -0.12 -10.43
CA ALA A 62 -2.73 1.33 -10.63
C ALA A 62 -3.98 1.77 -11.43
N HIS A 63 -4.40 0.98 -12.42
CA HIS A 63 -5.59 1.28 -13.23
C HIS A 63 -6.90 0.88 -12.52
N ASN A 64 -6.89 -0.21 -11.75
CA ASN A 64 -8.08 -0.82 -11.17
C ASN A 64 -8.21 -0.61 -9.66
N HIS A 65 -7.39 0.27 -9.07
CA HIS A 65 -7.29 0.45 -7.61
C HIS A 65 -8.64 0.76 -6.95
N HIS A 66 -9.52 1.50 -7.62
CA HIS A 66 -10.86 1.86 -7.14
C HIS A 66 -11.83 0.66 -7.09
N LYS A 67 -11.49 -0.44 -7.79
CA LYS A 67 -12.25 -1.69 -7.79
C LYS A 67 -11.70 -2.68 -6.76
N LEU A 68 -10.64 -2.35 -6.03
CA LEU A 68 -10.04 -3.26 -5.04
C LEU A 68 -11.10 -3.63 -4.00
N ARG A 69 -11.24 -4.94 -3.78
CA ARG A 69 -12.19 -5.52 -2.81
C ARG A 69 -11.49 -5.91 -1.53
N PHE A 70 -10.35 -6.60 -1.62
CA PHE A 70 -9.53 -6.90 -0.46
C PHE A 70 -8.07 -7.08 -0.85
N LEU A 71 -7.21 -6.98 0.15
CA LEU A 71 -5.81 -7.39 0.10
C LEU A 71 -5.54 -8.40 1.21
N GLN A 72 -4.94 -9.53 0.87
CA GLN A 72 -4.48 -10.54 1.80
C GLN A 72 -2.95 -10.54 1.88
N CYS A 73 -2.44 -10.68 3.10
CA CYS A 73 -1.03 -10.86 3.39
C CYS A 73 -0.90 -12.08 4.32
N SER A 74 -0.26 -13.15 3.85
CA SER A 74 -0.08 -14.41 4.60
C SER A 74 0.95 -14.30 5.75
N ASP A 75 1.47 -13.09 5.98
CA ASP A 75 2.52 -12.83 6.93
C ASP A 75 2.01 -12.77 8.38
N ASN A 76 2.39 -13.78 9.16
CA ASN A 76 2.01 -13.88 10.56
C ASN A 76 2.60 -12.79 11.46
N LEU A 77 3.74 -12.18 11.09
CA LEU A 77 4.31 -11.08 11.86
C LEU A 77 3.47 -9.81 11.67
N VAL A 78 3.06 -9.52 10.43
CA VAL A 78 2.13 -8.41 10.13
C VAL A 78 0.83 -8.61 10.91
N ARG A 79 0.24 -9.81 10.83
CA ARG A 79 -0.98 -10.16 11.58
C ARG A 79 -0.81 -9.91 13.08
N ALA A 80 0.22 -10.49 13.71
CA ALA A 80 0.42 -10.40 15.15
C ALA A 80 0.61 -8.95 15.63
N ARG A 81 1.32 -8.12 14.85
CA ARG A 81 1.53 -6.71 15.17
C ARG A 81 0.26 -5.88 15.03
N LEU A 82 -0.55 -6.17 14.02
CA LEU A 82 -1.84 -5.51 13.81
C LEU A 82 -2.83 -5.86 14.92
N ILE A 83 -2.94 -7.15 15.30
CA ILE A 83 -3.78 -7.58 16.43
C ILE A 83 -3.38 -6.83 17.71
N LYS A 84 -2.08 -6.80 18.02
CA LYS A 84 -1.59 -6.11 19.21
C LYS A 84 -1.94 -4.62 19.22
N ALA A 85 -1.80 -3.93 18.08
CA ALA A 85 -2.16 -2.52 17.99
C ALA A 85 -3.68 -2.31 18.13
N TRP A 86 -4.48 -3.17 17.51
CA TRP A 86 -5.94 -3.15 17.56
C TRP A 86 -6.48 -3.30 18.98
N GLU A 87 -5.86 -4.13 19.81
CA GLU A 87 -6.27 -4.36 21.20
C GLU A 87 -6.00 -3.17 22.13
N ILE A 88 -5.00 -2.34 21.82
CA ILE A 88 -4.55 -1.23 22.68
C ILE A 88 -5.33 0.06 22.39
N VAL A 89 -5.80 0.22 21.15
CA VAL A 89 -6.51 1.42 20.70
C VAL A 89 -8.01 1.32 21.01
N GLN A 90 -8.59 2.35 21.61
CA GLN A 90 -10.04 2.39 21.85
C GLN A 90 -10.80 2.73 20.56
N GLN A 91 -11.76 1.89 20.18
CA GLN A 91 -12.57 2.05 18.96
C GLN A 91 -11.69 2.24 17.71
N PRO A 92 -10.81 1.27 17.40
CA PRO A 92 -9.82 1.41 16.34
C PRO A 92 -10.48 1.51 14.96
N GLN A 93 -9.90 2.35 14.12
CA GLN A 93 -10.24 2.49 12.71
C GLN A 93 -8.99 2.16 11.88
N MET A 94 -9.14 1.35 10.83
CA MET A 94 -8.01 0.94 10.01
C MET A 94 -7.99 1.63 8.65
N ARG A 95 -6.80 2.07 8.27
CA ARG A 95 -6.45 2.47 6.92
C ARG A 95 -5.35 1.58 6.37
N MET A 96 -5.36 1.41 5.05
CA MET A 96 -4.28 0.79 4.30
C MET A 96 -3.79 1.78 3.26
N CYS A 97 -2.48 2.04 3.22
CA CYS A 97 -1.83 2.83 2.21
C CYS A 97 -0.92 1.93 1.36
N LEU A 98 -1.11 1.97 0.04
CA LEU A 98 -0.25 1.30 -0.92
C LEU A 98 0.64 2.34 -1.57
N GLU A 99 1.96 2.27 -1.33
CA GLU A 99 2.94 3.21 -1.90
C GLU A 99 3.51 2.67 -3.21
N LEU A 100 3.43 3.46 -4.28
CA LEU A 100 3.91 3.11 -5.62
C LEU A 100 5.12 3.96 -6.04
N GLY A 101 5.79 4.59 -5.07
CA GLY A 101 6.95 5.46 -5.28
C GLY A 101 6.59 6.71 -6.09
N GLN A 102 7.27 6.94 -7.22
CA GLN A 102 7.01 8.09 -8.08
C GLN A 102 5.60 8.11 -8.71
N ARG A 103 4.88 6.99 -8.65
CA ARG A 103 3.51 6.86 -9.19
C ARG A 103 2.44 7.29 -8.19
N GLY A 104 2.84 7.73 -6.99
CA GLY A 104 1.94 8.14 -5.92
C GLY A 104 1.59 6.99 -4.97
N HIS A 105 0.46 7.11 -4.31
CA HIS A 105 -0.05 6.14 -3.35
C HIS A 105 -1.58 6.06 -3.42
N TYR A 106 -2.13 4.97 -2.88
CA TYR A 106 -3.58 4.78 -2.74
C TYR A 106 -3.94 4.50 -1.29
N LEU A 107 -4.90 5.26 -0.76
CA LEU A 107 -5.36 5.14 0.61
C LEU A 107 -6.76 4.54 0.65
N TYR A 108 -6.98 3.63 1.61
CA TYR A 108 -8.23 2.91 1.77
C TYR A 108 -8.64 2.88 3.24
N ALA A 109 -9.93 3.04 3.51
CA ALA A 109 -10.51 2.57 4.76
C ALA A 109 -10.75 1.06 4.63
N VAL A 110 -10.31 0.29 5.62
CA VAL A 110 -10.34 -1.18 5.56
C VAL A 110 -10.88 -1.81 6.84
N GLN A 111 -11.42 -3.02 6.72
CA GLN A 111 -11.75 -3.89 7.84
C GLN A 111 -10.75 -5.05 7.91
N PRO A 112 -9.98 -5.20 8.99
CA PRO A 112 -9.08 -6.34 9.13
C PRO A 112 -9.83 -7.61 9.56
N HIS A 113 -9.51 -8.72 8.90
CA HIS A 113 -9.97 -10.07 9.25
C HIS A 113 -8.78 -11.02 9.35
N SER A 114 -8.63 -11.67 10.51
CA SER A 114 -7.61 -12.72 10.67
C SER A 114 -7.99 -13.96 9.87
N LEU A 115 -7.04 -14.49 9.12
CA LEU A 115 -7.25 -15.70 8.34
C LEU A 115 -6.96 -16.95 9.19
N PHE A 116 -7.78 -17.98 9.03
CA PHE A 116 -7.69 -19.23 9.80
C PHE A 116 -6.32 -19.90 9.68
N MET A 117 -5.72 -19.91 8.47
CA MET A 117 -4.43 -20.54 8.20
C MET A 117 -3.21 -19.64 8.47
N GLY A 118 -3.39 -18.42 8.97
CA GLY A 118 -2.31 -17.44 9.11
C GLY A 118 -2.47 -16.23 8.21
N GLY A 119 -1.92 -15.10 8.65
CA GLY A 119 -2.02 -13.83 7.93
C GLY A 119 -3.30 -13.04 8.15
N ILE A 120 -3.41 -11.93 7.43
CA ILE A 120 -4.48 -10.95 7.56
C ILE A 120 -5.08 -10.65 6.19
N GLN A 121 -6.40 -10.51 6.15
CA GLN A 121 -7.13 -9.90 5.05
C GLN A 121 -7.56 -8.49 5.46
N LEU A 122 -7.46 -7.55 4.54
CA LEU A 122 -7.91 -6.17 4.67
C LEU A 122 -8.99 -5.96 3.62
N ASP A 123 -10.25 -6.03 4.04
CA ASP A 123 -11.39 -5.77 3.17
C ASP A 123 -11.56 -4.27 2.97
N VAL A 124 -11.60 -3.83 1.71
CA VAL A 124 -11.74 -2.43 1.34
C VAL A 124 -13.19 -2.00 1.56
N LEU A 125 -13.37 -1.06 2.48
CA LEU A 125 -14.65 -0.44 2.76
C LEU A 125 -14.87 0.76 1.83
N GLN A 126 -13.84 1.60 1.70
CA GLN A 126 -13.91 2.84 0.93
C GLN A 126 -12.52 3.22 0.40
N VAL A 127 -12.49 3.74 -0.83
CA VAL A 127 -11.32 4.43 -1.39
C VAL A 127 -11.29 5.84 -0.82
N MET A 128 -10.18 6.22 -0.21
CA MET A 128 -10.02 7.54 0.38
C MET A 128 -9.35 8.47 -0.63
N GLU A 129 -9.93 9.65 -0.80
CA GLU A 129 -9.25 10.74 -1.49
C GLU A 129 -8.17 11.31 -0.56
N ASP A 130 -7.01 11.59 -1.13
CA ASP A 130 -5.89 12.17 -0.39
C ASP A 130 -6.22 13.63 -0.10
N SER A 131 -6.97 13.89 0.99
CA SER A 131 -7.37 15.26 1.35
C SER A 131 -6.21 16.12 1.88
N ASP A 132 -5.03 15.53 2.09
CA ASP A 132 -3.86 16.20 2.69
C ASP A 132 -2.55 15.88 1.94
N ALA A 133 -2.52 16.11 0.62
CA ALA A 133 -1.23 16.28 -0.04
C ALA A 133 -0.76 17.74 0.16
N PRO A 134 0.24 18.05 1.02
CA PRO A 134 0.98 19.28 0.84
C PRO A 134 1.60 19.17 -0.55
N MET A 135 1.17 20.08 -1.43
CA MET A 135 1.72 20.34 -2.74
C MET A 135 3.25 20.29 -2.63
N ARG A 136 3.87 19.16 -3.01
CA ARG A 136 5.33 19.07 -3.07
C ARG A 136 5.74 20.06 -4.15
N SER A 137 6.15 21.24 -3.72
CA SER A 137 6.70 22.28 -4.58
C SER A 137 7.85 21.64 -5.33
N HIS A 138 7.65 21.39 -6.62
CA HIS A 138 8.75 21.25 -7.55
C HIS A 138 9.49 22.59 -7.49
N SER A 139 10.54 22.65 -6.68
CA SER A 139 11.58 23.66 -6.80
C SER A 139 12.18 23.50 -8.20
N HIS A 140 11.66 24.26 -9.14
CA HIS A 140 12.32 24.61 -10.39
C HIS A 140 13.58 25.39 -10.01
N GLU A 141 14.70 24.69 -9.79
CA GLU A 141 16.01 25.31 -9.86
C GLU A 141 16.28 25.70 -11.32
N PHE A 142 15.93 26.94 -11.66
CA PHE A 142 16.45 27.60 -12.84
C PHE A 142 17.96 27.77 -12.68
N HIS A 143 18.72 26.86 -13.29
CA HIS A 143 20.14 27.04 -13.55
C HIS A 143 20.29 28.19 -14.55
N THR A 144 20.41 29.42 -14.02
CA THR A 144 20.78 30.58 -14.83
C THR A 144 22.30 30.57 -14.93
N ALA A 145 22.82 29.96 -15.99
CA ALA A 145 24.22 30.10 -16.36
C ALA A 145 24.51 31.56 -16.73
N ARG A 146 25.13 32.30 -15.81
CA ARG A 146 25.77 33.59 -16.12
C ARG A 146 27.17 33.29 -16.65
N ILE A 147 27.30 33.32 -17.97
CA ILE A 147 28.59 33.48 -18.64
C ILE A 147 28.79 34.99 -18.79
N HIS A 148 29.78 35.54 -18.11
CA HIS A 148 30.36 36.84 -18.46
C HIS A 148 31.78 36.57 -18.96
N ALA A 149 32.00 36.91 -20.23
CA ALA A 149 33.27 37.35 -20.77
C ALA A 149 33.26 38.89 -20.79
#